data_AF-A0A4Q1IPZ9-F1
#
_entry.id   AF-A0A4Q1IPZ9-F1
#
_cell.length_a   1.000
_cell.length_b   1.000
_cell.length_c   1.000
_cell.angle_alpha   90.00
_cell.angle_beta   90.00
_cell.angle_gamma   90.00
#
_symmetry.space_group_name_H-M   'P 1'
#
loop_
_entity.id
_entity.type
_entity.pdbx_description
1 polymer ?
#
loop_
_entity_poly.entity_id
_entity_poly.type
_entity_poly.pdbx_seq_one_letter_code
_entity_poly.pdbx_strand_id
1 'polypeptide(L)'
;MFLTTLLFSGCELFLNEAVDCIAKVKPKLPDNNLAEGKLGIEYFETITASATNHVNDDDFAYYFNMIGRPPRGINYVFDHRKIYFSGIPTEKGTFSFSIDLSIGDGLVFNDDGICFSDDSTSKIYTIIIN
;
A
#
# COMPACT_ATOMS: atom_id res chain seq x y z
N MET A 1 56.61 -29.41 20.78
CA MET A 1 55.47 -28.56 21.18
C MET A 1 54.65 -28.32 19.93
N PHE A 2 53.64 -29.16 19.69
CA PHE A 2 52.75 -29.04 18.54
C PHE A 2 51.80 -27.87 18.80
N LEU A 3 51.91 -26.80 18.00
CA LEU A 3 50.99 -25.67 18.06
C LEU A 3 49.91 -25.89 17.01
N THR A 4 48.75 -26.34 17.48
CA THR A 4 47.53 -26.51 16.72
C THR A 4 47.00 -25.14 16.32
N THR A 5 47.11 -24.76 15.04
CA THR A 5 46.38 -23.61 14.51
C THR A 5 45.06 -24.09 13.95
N LEU A 6 43.99 -23.91 14.73
CA LEU A 6 42.61 -23.91 14.25
C LEU A 6 42.50 -22.78 13.21
N LEU A 7 42.41 -23.13 11.93
CA LEU A 7 41.85 -22.25 10.92
C LEU A 7 40.33 -22.40 11.01
N PHE A 8 39.70 -21.57 11.84
CA PHE A 8 38.31 -21.20 11.60
C PHE A 8 38.29 -20.46 10.26
N SER A 9 38.02 -21.17 9.15
CA SER A 9 37.58 -20.50 7.93
C SER A 9 36.19 -19.95 8.26
N GLY A 10 36.16 -18.69 8.68
CA GLY A 10 34.93 -17.95 8.94
C GLY A 10 33.99 -18.12 7.76
N CYS A 11 32.78 -18.55 8.09
CA CYS A 11 31.64 -18.52 7.20
C CYS A 11 31.34 -17.05 6.83
N GLU A 12 30.68 -16.89 5.68
CA GLU A 12 29.94 -15.69 5.26
C GLU A 12 30.72 -14.64 4.47
N LEU A 13 31.11 -15.05 3.26
CA LEU A 13 30.99 -14.21 2.07
C LEU A 13 29.50 -13.89 1.81
N PHE A 14 28.93 -12.99 2.61
CA PHE A 14 27.74 -12.20 2.29
C PHE A 14 28.09 -10.72 2.46
N LEU A 15 29.10 -10.25 1.72
CA LEU A 15 29.56 -8.85 1.74
C LEU A 15 29.49 -8.19 0.36
N ASN A 16 28.50 -8.58 -0.44
CA ASN A 16 28.23 -7.97 -1.73
C ASN A 16 26.73 -7.68 -1.79
N GLU A 17 26.29 -6.50 -1.29
CA GLU A 17 24.99 -5.80 -1.51
C GLU A 17 24.45 -5.04 -0.29
N ALA A 18 25.13 -5.03 0.85
CA ALA A 18 24.81 -4.11 1.94
C ALA A 18 25.35 -2.69 1.65
N VAL A 19 24.72 -1.99 0.70
CA VAL A 19 24.35 -0.61 1.00
C VAL A 19 23.19 -0.77 1.97
N ASP A 20 23.45 -0.57 3.27
CA ASP A 20 22.57 -0.96 4.38
C ASP A 20 21.13 -0.46 4.20
N CYS A 21 20.26 -1.29 3.62
CA CYS A 21 18.83 -1.04 3.65
C CYS A 21 18.31 -1.34 5.05
N ILE A 22 18.24 -0.30 5.87
CA ILE A 22 17.73 -0.34 7.24
C ILE A 22 16.20 -0.47 7.23
N ALA A 23 15.53 0.19 6.29
CA ALA A 23 14.07 0.13 6.16
C ALA A 23 13.62 0.17 4.69
N LYS A 24 12.65 -0.68 4.36
CA LYS A 24 11.98 -0.66 3.05
C LYS A 24 10.76 0.22 3.10
N VAL A 25 10.60 1.07 2.09
CA VAL A 25 9.32 1.75 1.87
C VAL A 25 8.26 0.70 1.57
N LYS A 26 7.07 0.84 2.18
CA LYS A 26 5.95 -0.08 1.92
C LYS A 26 4.66 0.67 1.64
N PRO A 27 3.88 0.26 0.63
CA PRO A 27 2.55 0.81 0.42
C PRO A 27 1.63 0.41 1.58
N LYS A 28 0.73 1.32 1.95
CA LYS A 28 -0.25 1.08 3.00
C LYS A 28 -1.62 1.60 2.62
N LEU A 29 -2.61 0.73 2.82
CA LEU A 29 -4.04 1.03 2.75
C LEU A 29 -4.61 1.12 4.18
N PRO A 30 -5.45 2.12 4.51
CA PRO A 30 -6.01 2.30 5.86
C PRO A 30 -6.88 1.11 6.29
N ASP A 31 -6.93 0.83 7.60
CA ASP A 31 -7.76 -0.22 8.22
C ASP A 31 -9.23 0.17 8.41
N ASN A 32 -9.56 1.42 8.18
CA ASN A 32 -10.92 1.91 8.43
C ASN A 32 -11.91 1.32 7.43
N ASN A 33 -13.08 0.93 7.96
CA ASN A 33 -14.22 0.59 7.14
C ASN A 33 -14.78 1.85 6.49
N LEU A 34 -15.27 1.71 5.25
CA LEU A 34 -16.02 2.76 4.60
C LEU A 34 -17.37 2.93 5.31
N ALA A 35 -17.86 4.17 5.40
CA ALA A 35 -19.12 4.44 6.06
C ALA A 35 -20.28 3.71 5.37
N GLU A 36 -21.32 3.41 6.14
CA GLU A 36 -22.58 2.88 5.60
C GLU A 36 -23.34 3.97 4.82
N GLY A 37 -23.86 3.60 3.66
CA GLY A 37 -24.73 4.44 2.85
C GLY A 37 -26.21 4.11 3.01
N LYS A 38 -27.07 4.94 2.41
CA LYS A 38 -28.52 4.72 2.34
C LYS A 38 -28.99 4.72 0.90
N LEU A 39 -29.93 3.83 0.56
CA LEU A 39 -30.52 3.77 -0.78
C LEU A 39 -31.08 5.14 -1.20
N GLY A 40 -30.70 5.62 -2.38
CA GLY A 40 -31.21 6.88 -2.93
C GLY A 40 -30.66 8.16 -2.28
N ILE A 41 -29.68 8.05 -1.38
CA ILE A 41 -29.01 9.19 -0.73
C ILE A 41 -27.58 9.29 -1.25
N GLU A 42 -27.10 10.51 -1.49
CA GLU A 42 -25.73 10.75 -1.90
C GLU A 42 -24.73 10.09 -0.93
N TYR A 43 -23.78 9.38 -1.52
CA TYR A 43 -22.67 8.73 -0.85
C TYR A 43 -21.37 9.42 -1.28
N PHE A 44 -20.52 9.73 -0.31
CA PHE A 44 -19.19 10.25 -0.57
C PHE A 44 -18.21 9.71 0.48
N GLU A 45 -17.14 9.07 0.03
CA GLU A 45 -16.07 8.56 0.90
C GLU A 45 -14.71 8.68 0.23
N THR A 46 -13.64 8.66 1.04
CA THR A 46 -12.27 8.74 0.52
C THR A 46 -11.35 7.78 1.25
N ILE A 47 -10.61 6.98 0.48
CA ILE A 47 -9.45 6.23 0.97
C ILE A 47 -8.20 7.03 0.62
N THR A 48 -7.30 7.24 1.58
CA THR A 48 -5.99 7.85 1.34
C THR A 48 -4.90 6.83 1.66
N ALA A 49 -4.16 6.41 0.64
CA ALA A 49 -3.01 5.52 0.79
C ALA A 49 -1.80 6.29 1.36
N SER A 50 -0.82 5.56 1.89
CA SER A 50 0.46 6.11 2.35
C SER A 50 1.63 5.20 1.99
N ALA A 51 2.84 5.70 2.10
CA ALA A 51 4.09 4.97 1.96
C ALA A 51 4.83 4.99 3.31
N THR A 52 4.84 3.86 4.01
CA THR A 52 5.49 3.79 5.33
C THR A 52 7.01 3.78 5.20
N ASN A 53 7.70 4.13 6.28
CA ASN A 53 9.16 4.23 6.34
C ASN A 53 9.73 5.29 5.37
N HIS A 54 8.94 6.33 5.08
CA HIS A 54 9.39 7.53 4.40
C HIS A 54 8.70 8.75 5.03
N VAL A 55 9.37 9.90 5.04
CA VAL A 55 8.84 11.12 5.69
C VAL A 55 7.74 11.79 4.86
N ASN A 56 7.82 11.65 3.54
CA ASN A 56 6.89 12.26 2.61
C ASN A 56 6.29 11.19 1.70
N ASP A 57 5.02 10.90 1.94
CA ASP A 57 4.24 9.96 1.14
C ASP A 57 4.10 10.40 -0.32
N ASP A 58 4.12 11.72 -0.60
CA ASP A 58 3.85 12.24 -1.94
C ASP A 58 5.05 12.10 -2.89
N ASP A 59 6.20 11.61 -2.40
CA ASP A 59 7.39 11.35 -3.20
C ASP A 59 7.27 10.08 -4.07
N PHE A 60 6.20 9.30 -3.92
CA PHE A 60 5.97 8.05 -4.65
C PHE A 60 4.82 8.17 -5.65
N ALA A 61 4.97 7.45 -6.76
CA ALA A 61 3.86 7.18 -7.67
C ALA A 61 2.99 6.06 -7.11
N TYR A 62 1.68 6.29 -7.00
CA TYR A 62 0.70 5.31 -6.52
C TYR A 62 -0.04 4.68 -7.70
N TYR A 63 -0.07 3.36 -7.75
CA TYR A 63 -0.80 2.60 -8.76
C TYR A 63 -1.86 1.75 -8.07
N PHE A 64 -3.12 2.08 -8.35
CA PHE A 64 -4.26 1.35 -7.82
C PHE A 64 -4.87 0.43 -8.88
N ASN A 65 -5.29 -0.75 -8.44
CA ASN A 65 -6.12 -1.65 -9.21
C ASN A 65 -7.35 -2.04 -8.36
N MET A 66 -8.55 -1.93 -8.94
CA MET A 66 -9.79 -2.31 -8.26
C MET A 66 -10.29 -3.65 -8.81
N ILE A 67 -10.42 -4.63 -7.91
CA ILE A 67 -11.00 -5.94 -8.22
C ILE A 67 -12.40 -6.01 -7.64
N GLY A 68 -13.39 -6.19 -8.51
CA GLY A 68 -14.80 -6.10 -8.15
C GLY A 68 -15.36 -4.71 -8.46
N ARG A 69 -16.45 -4.33 -7.80
CA ARG A 69 -17.10 -3.03 -8.01
C ARG A 69 -17.78 -2.53 -6.73
N PRO A 70 -17.85 -1.20 -6.53
CA PRO A 70 -18.73 -0.61 -5.54
C PRO A 70 -20.22 -0.86 -5.89
N PRO A 71 -21.15 -0.52 -4.98
CA PRO A 71 -22.59 -0.64 -5.24
C PRO A 71 -23.01 0.12 -6.52
N ARG A 72 -24.01 -0.39 -7.25
CA ARG A 72 -24.52 0.33 -8.43
C ARG A 72 -24.95 1.77 -8.06
N GLY A 73 -24.53 2.72 -8.89
CA GLY A 73 -24.80 4.15 -8.69
C GLY A 73 -23.71 4.89 -7.90
N ILE A 74 -22.74 4.18 -7.33
CA ILE A 74 -21.51 4.74 -6.78
C ILE A 74 -20.37 4.48 -7.77
N ASN A 75 -19.68 5.53 -8.17
CA ASN A 75 -18.46 5.47 -8.98
C ASN A 75 -17.23 5.65 -8.09
N TYR A 76 -16.06 5.34 -8.64
CA TYR A 76 -14.78 5.61 -8.00
C TYR A 76 -13.81 6.32 -8.94
N VAL A 77 -12.91 7.14 -8.38
CA VAL A 77 -11.85 7.85 -9.10
C VAL A 77 -10.56 7.76 -8.30
N PHE A 78 -9.47 7.41 -8.98
CA PHE A 78 -8.11 7.50 -8.44
C PHE A 78 -7.52 8.88 -8.72
N ASP A 79 -6.93 9.50 -7.70
CA ASP A 79 -6.28 10.81 -7.78
C ASP A 79 -5.05 10.81 -6.88
N HIS A 80 -3.87 10.75 -7.50
CA HIS A 80 -2.60 10.57 -6.82
C HIS A 80 -2.66 9.38 -5.84
N ARG A 81 -2.67 9.64 -4.54
CA ARG A 81 -2.74 8.65 -3.44
C ARG A 81 -4.15 8.42 -2.89
N LYS A 82 -5.18 9.03 -3.50
CA LYS A 82 -6.56 9.00 -3.02
C LYS A 82 -7.46 8.20 -3.95
N ILE A 83 -8.46 7.59 -3.35
CA ILE A 83 -9.57 6.93 -4.03
C ILE A 83 -10.85 7.58 -3.52
N TYR A 84 -11.55 8.29 -4.39
CA TYR A 84 -12.84 8.88 -4.08
C TYR A 84 -13.95 7.94 -4.50
N PHE A 85 -14.94 7.73 -3.63
CA PHE A 85 -16.19 7.04 -3.94
C PHE A 85 -17.31 8.05 -3.90
N SER A 86 -18.09 8.17 -4.97
CA SER A 86 -19.19 9.14 -5.02
C SER A 86 -20.36 8.70 -5.88
N GLY A 87 -21.58 9.06 -5.48
CA GLY A 87 -22.78 8.85 -6.29
C GLY A 87 -24.02 8.57 -5.44
N ILE A 88 -25.08 8.06 -6.07
CA ILE A 88 -26.34 7.73 -5.42
C ILE A 88 -26.61 6.23 -5.61
N PRO A 89 -26.53 5.41 -4.54
CA PRO A 89 -26.69 3.98 -4.66
C PRO A 89 -28.13 3.62 -5.06
N THR A 90 -28.26 2.67 -5.98
CA THR A 90 -29.55 2.23 -6.54
C THR A 90 -29.98 0.84 -6.07
N GLU A 91 -29.19 0.20 -5.21
CA GLU A 91 -29.45 -1.13 -4.67
C GLU A 91 -28.98 -1.22 -3.21
N LYS A 92 -29.69 -2.04 -2.42
CA LYS A 92 -29.32 -2.36 -1.04
C LYS A 92 -28.44 -3.59 -1.00
N GLY A 93 -27.61 -3.70 0.03
CA GLY A 93 -26.79 -4.88 0.28
C GLY A 93 -25.40 -4.56 0.80
N THR A 94 -24.59 -5.61 0.87
CA THR A 94 -23.19 -5.57 1.29
C THR A 94 -22.31 -5.86 0.09
N PHE A 95 -21.46 -4.90 -0.27
CA PHE A 95 -20.64 -4.95 -1.49
C PHE A 95 -19.17 -4.95 -1.10
N SER A 96 -18.50 -6.07 -1.31
CA SER A 96 -17.06 -6.20 -1.04
C SER A 96 -16.25 -6.14 -2.33
N PHE A 97 -15.15 -5.40 -2.29
CA PHE A 97 -14.21 -5.25 -3.40
C PHE A 97 -12.79 -5.16 -2.87
N SER A 98 -11.82 -5.61 -3.66
CA SER A 98 -10.40 -5.50 -3.31
C SER A 98 -9.79 -4.29 -3.98
N ILE A 99 -8.88 -3.64 -3.27
CA ILE A 99 -8.00 -2.62 -3.80
C ILE A 99 -6.58 -3.15 -3.66
N ASP A 100 -5.94 -3.36 -4.79
CA ASP A 100 -4.50 -3.59 -4.84
C ASP A 100 -3.81 -2.24 -5.02
N LEU A 101 -2.73 -2.06 -4.28
CA LEU A 101 -1.90 -0.88 -4.32
C LEU A 101 -0.45 -1.31 -4.49
N SER A 102 0.20 -0.79 -5.53
CA SER A 102 1.66 -0.76 -5.63
C SER A 102 2.16 0.68 -5.64
N ILE A 103 3.40 0.86 -5.21
CA ILE A 103 4.13 2.12 -5.34
C ILE A 103 5.30 1.92 -6.29
N GLY A 104 5.53 2.87 -7.19
CA GLY A 104 6.71 2.88 -8.07
C GLY A 104 7.81 3.76 -7.53
N ASP A 105 8.96 3.73 -8.22
CA ASP A 105 10.15 4.51 -7.88
C ASP A 105 9.77 5.96 -7.57
N GLY A 106 10.02 6.37 -6.32
CA GLY A 106 10.03 7.77 -5.95
C GLY A 106 11.35 8.43 -6.35
N LEU A 107 11.41 9.75 -6.28
CA LEU A 107 12.69 10.49 -6.27
C LEU A 107 13.41 10.26 -4.92
N VAL A 108 13.65 9.00 -4.56
CA VAL A 108 14.36 8.63 -3.32
C VAL A 108 15.84 8.84 -3.56
N PHE A 109 16.26 10.07 -3.36
CA PHE A 109 17.66 10.38 -3.14
C PHE A 109 17.88 10.23 -1.64
N ASN A 110 18.92 9.47 -1.22
CA ASN A 110 19.86 9.81 -0.14
C ASN A 110 20.25 8.67 0.82
N ASP A 111 21.36 8.97 1.50
CA ASP A 111 22.26 8.25 2.42
C ASP A 111 21.63 7.84 3.79
N ASP A 112 20.30 7.71 3.87
CA ASP A 112 19.57 7.45 5.13
C ASP A 112 19.26 5.96 5.39
N GLY A 113 19.70 5.08 4.47
CA GLY A 113 19.46 3.64 4.55
C GLY A 113 18.00 3.22 4.28
N ILE A 114 17.15 4.12 3.78
CA ILE A 114 15.82 3.77 3.29
C ILE A 114 15.96 3.28 1.84
N CYS A 115 15.57 2.04 1.59
CA CYS A 115 15.61 1.50 0.24
C CYS A 115 14.22 1.39 -0.38
N PHE A 116 14.18 1.70 -1.67
CA PHE A 116 13.04 1.39 -2.50
C PHE A 116 13.13 -0.06 -2.98
N SER A 117 11.99 -0.74 -2.96
CA SER A 117 11.78 -1.99 -3.67
C SER A 117 10.35 -1.97 -4.17
N ASP A 118 10.12 -2.47 -5.38
CA ASP A 118 8.77 -2.73 -5.88
C ASP A 118 8.02 -3.57 -4.84
N ASP A 119 7.09 -2.95 -4.14
CA ASP A 119 6.28 -3.58 -3.10
C ASP A 119 4.80 -3.27 -3.35
N SER A 120 3.94 -4.15 -2.86
CA SER A 120 2.50 -4.07 -3.07
C SER A 120 1.74 -4.52 -1.83
N THR A 121 0.53 -4.02 -1.69
CA THR A 121 -0.41 -4.43 -0.65
C THR A 121 -1.80 -4.54 -1.25
N SER A 122 -2.65 -5.36 -0.63
CA SER A 122 -4.02 -5.55 -1.07
C SER A 122 -4.95 -5.55 0.12
N LYS A 123 -6.14 -4.99 -0.05
CA LYS A 123 -7.15 -4.92 1.01
C LYS A 123 -8.56 -5.03 0.47
N ILE A 124 -9.37 -5.82 1.17
CA ILE A 124 -10.80 -5.90 0.95
C ILE A 124 -11.50 -4.77 1.73
N TYR A 125 -12.27 -3.97 1.01
CA TYR A 125 -13.19 -2.99 1.57
C TYR A 125 -14.63 -3.44 1.37
N THR A 126 -15.51 -2.91 2.21
CA THR A 126 -16.95 -3.18 2.14
C THR A 126 -17.73 -1.87 2.23
N ILE A 127 -18.72 -1.71 1.36
CA ILE A 127 -19.76 -0.67 1.49
C ILE A 127 -21.08 -1.38 1.77
N ILE A 128 -21.77 -0.94 2.83
CA ILE A 128 -23.11 -1.41 3.20
C ILE A 128 -24.12 -0.33 2.81
N ILE A 129 -25.14 -0.69 2.04
CA ILE A 129 -26.26 0.21 1.69
C ILE A 129 -27.55 -0.31 2.31
N ASN A 130 -28.12 0.51 3.21
CA ASN A 130 -29.37 0.22 3.94
C ASN A 130 -30.62 0.86 3.32
#